data_AF-A0A367EI89-F1
#
_entry.id   AF-A0A367EI89-F1
#
_cell.length_a   1.000
_cell.length_b   1.000
_cell.length_c   1.000
_cell.angle_alpha   90.00
_cell.angle_beta   90.00
_cell.angle_gamma   90.00
#
_symmetry.space_group_name_H-M   'P 1'
#
loop_
_entity.id
_entity.type
_entity.pdbx_description
1 polymer ?
#
loop_
_entity_poly.entity_id
_entity_poly.type
_entity_poly.pdbx_seq_one_letter_code
_entity_poly.pdbx_strand_id
1 'polypeptide(L)'
;MGTLEGVSRAENDPRAPFEQLADDLREQIKSGALEPGQKLPSVRQLTEQSGFVSATVQKSLGLLRNEGWIFTTGRGSFVRDADSPRGPVAPPVTEAEFAELKAQLSELAKRVQTLEEQQSDRADS
;
A
#
# COMPACT_ATOMS: atom_id res chain seq x y z
N MET A 1 -21.15 3.93 -22.52
CA MET A 1 -19.75 3.56 -22.81
C MET A 1 -18.87 4.61 -22.17
N GLY A 2 -18.37 4.38 -20.94
CA GLY A 2 -17.46 5.29 -20.26
C GLY A 2 -16.04 5.04 -20.75
N THR A 3 -15.50 5.98 -21.51
CA THR A 3 -14.08 6.03 -21.85
C THR A 3 -13.27 6.26 -20.57
N LEU A 4 -12.19 5.51 -20.41
CA LEU A 4 -11.25 5.63 -19.29
C LEU A 4 -10.48 6.95 -19.43
N GLU A 5 -11.08 8.04 -18.98
CA GLU A 5 -10.52 9.39 -18.93
C GLU A 5 -9.45 9.47 -17.82
N GLY A 6 -8.37 8.69 -17.97
CA GLY A 6 -7.31 8.59 -16.95
C GLY A 6 -5.90 8.34 -17.51
N VAL A 7 -5.78 7.94 -18.77
CA VAL A 7 -4.50 7.51 -19.39
C VAL A 7 -3.47 8.64 -19.61
N SER A 8 -3.69 9.85 -19.09
CA SER A 8 -2.84 11.02 -19.36
C SER A 8 -2.36 11.79 -18.13
N ARG A 9 -2.56 11.33 -16.88
CA ARG A 9 -2.17 12.14 -15.70
C ARG A 9 -0.73 11.96 -15.20
N ALA A 10 0.04 10.98 -15.67
CA ALA A 10 1.29 10.63 -15.00
C ALA A 10 2.55 10.52 -15.87
N GLU A 11 2.75 11.46 -16.78
CA GLU A 11 4.12 11.69 -17.28
C GLU A 11 4.95 12.55 -16.29
N ASN A 12 4.33 13.10 -15.22
CA ASN A 12 4.97 13.98 -14.22
C ASN A 12 4.52 13.78 -12.76
N ASP A 13 3.87 12.68 -12.39
CA ASP A 13 3.50 12.42 -10.99
C ASP A 13 4.70 11.79 -10.22
N PRO A 14 5.12 12.34 -9.08
CA PRO A 14 6.23 11.78 -8.27
C PRO A 14 5.93 10.41 -7.66
N ARG A 15 4.67 9.95 -7.65
CA ARG A 15 4.29 8.62 -7.14
C ARG A 15 4.66 7.53 -8.11
N ALA A 16 4.92 6.32 -7.59
CA ALA A 16 5.26 5.21 -8.46
C ALA A 16 4.05 4.80 -9.34
N PRO A 17 4.26 4.35 -10.60
CA PRO A 17 3.16 3.99 -11.51
C PRO A 17 2.19 2.94 -10.95
N PHE A 18 2.64 2.06 -10.07
CA PHE A 18 1.78 1.07 -9.43
C PHE A 18 0.89 1.67 -8.34
N GLU A 19 1.30 2.76 -7.70
CA GLU A 19 0.52 3.45 -6.68
C GLU A 19 -0.60 4.25 -7.33
N GLN A 20 -0.32 4.89 -8.47
CA GLN A 20 -1.32 5.63 -9.24
C GLN A 20 -2.47 4.72 -9.68
N LEU A 21 -2.15 3.57 -10.29
CA LEU A 21 -3.17 2.60 -10.69
C LEU A 21 -3.95 2.02 -9.48
N ALA A 22 -3.28 1.87 -8.33
CA ALA A 22 -3.96 1.44 -7.11
C ALA A 22 -4.92 2.52 -6.58
N ASP A 23 -4.51 3.79 -6.62
CA ASP A 23 -5.35 4.94 -6.25
C ASP A 23 -6.57 5.05 -7.16
N ASP A 24 -6.41 4.93 -8.47
CA ASP A 24 -7.51 5.00 -9.44
C ASP A 24 -8.55 3.90 -9.17
N LEU A 25 -8.10 2.67 -8.96
CA LEU A 25 -8.98 1.55 -8.63
C LEU A 25 -9.65 1.75 -7.26
N ARG A 26 -8.95 2.36 -6.29
CA ARG A 26 -9.50 2.69 -4.98
C ARG A 26 -10.62 3.74 -5.10
N GLU A 27 -10.42 4.77 -5.92
CA GLU A 27 -11.45 5.77 -6.20
C GLU A 27 -12.67 5.17 -6.92
N GLN A 28 -12.46 4.24 -7.85
CA GLN A 28 -13.54 3.53 -8.52
C GLN A 28 -14.36 2.66 -7.55
N ILE A 29 -13.70 2.00 -6.59
CA ILE A 29 -14.38 1.23 -5.54
C ILE A 29 -15.15 2.18 -4.61
N LYS A 30 -14.54 3.29 -4.19
CA LYS A 30 -15.18 4.28 -3.30
C LYS A 30 -16.35 5.01 -3.94
N SER A 31 -16.26 5.32 -5.23
CA SER A 31 -17.31 5.99 -6.01
C SER A 31 -18.47 5.06 -6.37
N GLY A 32 -18.33 3.75 -6.14
CA GLY A 32 -19.33 2.74 -6.51
C GLY A 32 -19.32 2.38 -8.00
N ALA A 33 -18.32 2.85 -8.77
CA ALA A 33 -18.11 2.38 -10.15
C ALA A 33 -17.73 0.89 -10.18
N LEU A 34 -17.07 0.42 -9.12
CA LEU A 34 -16.80 -0.99 -8.85
C LEU A 34 -17.54 -1.42 -7.59
N GLU A 35 -18.53 -2.30 -7.75
CA GLU A 35 -19.39 -2.75 -6.66
C GLU A 35 -18.68 -3.79 -5.79
N PRO A 36 -18.93 -3.81 -4.47
CA PRO A 36 -18.56 -4.93 -3.61
C PRO A 36 -18.97 -6.29 -4.18
N GLY A 37 -18.03 -7.24 -4.21
CA GLY A 37 -18.24 -8.57 -4.78
C GLY A 37 -18.17 -8.62 -6.31
N GLN A 38 -18.01 -7.49 -7.00
CA GLN A 38 -17.80 -7.49 -8.45
C GLN A 38 -16.40 -8.03 -8.79
N LYS A 39 -16.34 -8.78 -9.89
CA LYS A 39 -15.08 -9.28 -10.43
C LYS A 39 -14.30 -8.14 -11.07
N LEU A 40 -13.06 -7.93 -10.63
CA LEU A 40 -12.16 -6.98 -11.28
C LEU A 40 -11.77 -7.47 -12.68
N PRO A 41 -11.49 -6.53 -13.61
CA PRO A 41 -10.91 -6.88 -14.90
C PRO A 41 -9.60 -7.65 -14.70
N SER A 42 -9.31 -8.56 -15.63
CA SER A 42 -8.07 -9.34 -15.58
C SER A 42 -6.84 -8.44 -15.73
N VAL A 43 -5.66 -8.91 -15.28
CA VAL A 43 -4.39 -8.18 -15.45
C VAL A 43 -4.20 -7.71 -16.89
N ARG A 44 -4.52 -8.58 -17.86
CA ARG A 44 -4.42 -8.27 -19.28
C ARG A 44 -5.37 -7.14 -19.72
N GLN A 45 -6.62 -7.19 -19.25
CA GLN A 45 -7.59 -6.13 -19.53
C GLN A 45 -7.18 -4.82 -18.87
N LEU A 46 -6.67 -4.85 -17.64
CA LEU A 46 -6.16 -3.66 -16.95
C LEU A 46 -4.95 -3.08 -17.68
N THR A 47 -4.02 -3.91 -18.18
CA THR A 47 -2.91 -3.47 -19.02
C THR A 47 -3.39 -2.79 -20.30
N GLU A 48 -4.37 -3.36 -20.99
CA GLU A 48 -4.96 -2.78 -22.21
C GLU A 48 -5.74 -1.48 -21.93
N GLN A 49 -6.39 -1.39 -20.78
CA GLN A 49 -7.23 -0.26 -20.37
C GLN A 49 -6.44 0.93 -19.83
N SER A 50 -5.39 0.65 -19.03
CA SER A 50 -4.60 1.67 -18.34
C SER A 50 -3.29 2.02 -19.06
N GLY A 51 -2.86 1.21 -20.03
CA GLY A 51 -1.57 1.36 -20.71
C GLY A 51 -0.36 0.97 -19.84
N PHE A 52 -0.56 0.53 -18.59
CA PHE A 52 0.54 0.10 -17.71
C PHE A 52 1.00 -1.32 -18.00
N VAL A 53 2.30 -1.56 -17.83
CA VAL A 53 2.91 -2.88 -17.98
C VAL A 53 2.33 -3.87 -16.96
N SER A 54 2.16 -5.14 -17.34
CA SER A 54 1.58 -6.20 -16.51
C SER A 54 2.22 -6.31 -15.11
N ALA A 55 3.54 -6.08 -14.99
CA ALA A 55 4.24 -6.09 -13.71
C ALA A 55 3.74 -4.98 -12.75
N THR A 56 3.49 -3.78 -13.29
CA THR A 56 2.91 -2.65 -12.55
C THR A 56 1.48 -2.96 -12.11
N VAL A 57 0.66 -3.48 -13.02
CA VAL A 57 -0.72 -3.89 -12.74
C VAL A 57 -0.78 -4.94 -11.64
N GLN A 58 0.08 -5.96 -11.71
CA GLN A 58 0.17 -6.99 -10.67
C GLN A 58 0.57 -6.40 -9.31
N LYS A 59 1.48 -5.43 -9.30
CA LYS A 59 1.93 -4.76 -8.08
C LYS A 59 0.81 -3.90 -7.47
N SER A 60 0.04 -3.17 -8.28
CA SER A 60 -1.13 -2.40 -7.85
C SER A 60 -2.22 -3.30 -7.26
N LEU A 61 -2.54 -4.41 -7.93
CA LEU A 61 -3.50 -5.39 -7.41
C LEU A 61 -3.00 -6.02 -6.10
N GLY A 62 -1.69 -6.25 -5.99
CA GLY A 62 -1.07 -6.71 -4.74
C GLY A 62 -1.25 -5.70 -3.60
N LEU A 63 -1.06 -4.41 -3.88
CA LEU A 63 -1.26 -3.34 -2.91
C LEU A 63 -2.73 -3.24 -2.47
N LEU A 64 -3.68 -3.20 -3.41
CA LEU A 64 -5.11 -3.19 -3.11
C LEU A 64 -5.56 -4.42 -2.31
N ARG A 65 -4.95 -5.57 -2.57
CA ARG A 65 -5.21 -6.80 -1.81
C ARG A 65 -4.68 -6.69 -0.39
N ASN A 66 -3.48 -6.12 -0.21
CA ASN A 66 -2.87 -5.93 1.11
C ASN A 66 -3.65 -4.89 1.94
N GLU A 67 -4.16 -3.84 1.30
CA GLU A 67 -5.02 -2.83 1.92
C GLU A 67 -6.44 -3.32 2.21
N GLY A 68 -6.81 -4.49 1.66
CA GLY A 68 -8.12 -5.09 1.87
C GLY A 68 -9.23 -4.56 0.96
N TRP A 69 -8.91 -3.80 -0.08
CA TRP A 69 -9.89 -3.35 -1.08
C TRP A 69 -10.35 -4.48 -2.01
N ILE A 70 -9.51 -5.49 -2.24
CA ILE A 70 -9.81 -6.62 -3.11
C ILE A 70 -9.36 -7.95 -2.49
N PHE A 71 -9.90 -9.06 -3.00
CA PHE A 71 -9.46 -10.41 -2.66
C PHE A 71 -9.34 -11.27 -3.92
N THR A 72 -8.39 -12.20 -3.93
CA THR A 72 -8.18 -13.12 -5.05
C THR A 72 -8.69 -14.51 -4.69
N THR A 73 -9.45 -15.12 -5.60
CA THR A 73 -9.85 -16.52 -5.56
C THR A 73 -9.35 -17.23 -6.83
N GLY A 74 -9.45 -18.56 -6.92
CA GLY A 74 -9.03 -19.33 -8.10
C GLY A 74 -9.72 -18.92 -9.42
N ARG A 75 -10.78 -18.10 -9.35
CA ARG A 75 -11.55 -17.59 -10.50
C ARG A 75 -11.25 -16.12 -10.87
N GLY A 76 -10.40 -15.43 -10.12
CA GLY A 76 -10.02 -14.03 -10.37
C GLY A 76 -10.00 -13.17 -9.11
N SER A 77 -9.85 -11.86 -9.30
CA SER A 77 -9.89 -10.87 -8.22
C SER A 77 -11.26 -10.24 -8.11
N PHE A 78 -11.71 -9.98 -6.89
CA PHE A 78 -13.04 -9.45 -6.57
C PHE A 78 -12.92 -8.29 -5.58
N VAL A 79 -13.79 -7.28 -5.73
CA VAL A 79 -13.84 -6.11 -4.84
C VAL A 79 -14.38 -6.55 -3.48
N ARG A 80 -13.73 -6.10 -2.40
CA ARG A 80 -14.19 -6.39 -1.04
C ARG A 80 -15.26 -5.39 -0.63
N ASP A 81 -16.22 -5.87 0.16
CA ASP A 81 -17.24 -5.03 0.78
C ASP A 81 -16.65 -4.21 1.94
N ALA A 82 -16.85 -2.89 1.88
CA ALA A 82 -16.41 -1.95 2.91
C ALA A 82 -17.18 -2.11 4.24
N ASP A 83 -18.36 -2.74 4.21
CA ASP A 83 -19.21 -3.03 5.36
C ASP A 83 -18.89 -4.39 6.00
N SER A 84 -17.95 -5.15 5.42
CA SER A 84 -17.44 -6.37 6.04
C SER A 84 -16.35 -6.03 7.08
N PRO A 85 -16.51 -6.42 8.36
CA PRO A 85 -15.66 -5.94 9.45
C PRO A 85 -14.18 -6.24 9.24
N ARG A 86 -13.35 -5.20 9.39
CA ARG A 86 -11.88 -5.22 9.30
C ARG A 86 -11.26 -6.28 10.21
N GLY A 87 -10.21 -6.93 9.71
CA GLY A 87 -8.97 -7.05 10.49
C GLY A 87 -8.07 -5.86 10.13
N PRO A 88 -7.39 -5.19 11.08
CA PRO A 88 -6.57 -4.04 10.78
C PRO A 88 -5.29 -4.48 10.05
N VAL A 89 -5.07 -3.98 8.83
CA VAL A 89 -3.71 -3.93 8.26
C VAL A 89 -3.34 -2.46 8.27
N ALA A 90 -2.37 -2.12 9.12
CA ALA A 90 -1.79 -0.79 9.17
C ALA A 90 -1.31 -0.38 7.77
N PRO A 91 -1.33 0.93 7.42
CA PRO A 91 -0.78 1.40 6.16
C PRO A 91 0.66 0.88 5.97
N PRO A 92 1.14 0.68 4.72
CA PRO A 92 2.52 0.31 4.50
C PRO A 92 3.39 1.40 5.11
N VAL A 93 4.12 1.06 6.17
CA VAL A 93 5.12 1.96 6.77
C VAL A 93 6.05 2.35 5.63
N THR A 94 6.05 3.62 5.28
CA THR A 94 6.89 4.12 4.19
C THR A 94 8.36 3.95 4.58
N GLU A 95 9.25 3.83 3.60
CA GLU A 95 10.70 3.76 3.86
C GLU A 95 11.17 4.97 4.69
N ALA A 96 10.53 6.12 4.50
CA ALA A 96 10.77 7.33 5.28
C ALA A 96 10.33 7.20 6.75
N GLU A 97 9.12 6.72 7.01
CA GLU A 97 8.61 6.49 8.37
C GLU A 97 9.41 5.41 9.10
N PHE A 98 9.84 4.37 8.39
CA PHE A 98 10.68 3.31 8.96
C PHE A 98 12.09 3.81 9.27
N ALA A 99 12.68 4.62 8.37
CA ALA A 99 13.96 5.26 8.60
C ALA A 99 13.92 6.20 9.81
N GLU A 100 12.84 6.95 9.99
CA GLU A 100 12.65 7.84 11.13
C GLU A 100 12.53 7.07 12.45
N LEU A 101 11.73 6.00 12.47
CA LEU A 101 11.59 5.17 13.67
C LEU A 101 12.90 4.45 14.02
N LYS A 102 13.66 4.00 13.01
CA LYS A 102 14.98 3.40 13.19
C LYS A 102 15.99 4.40 13.76
N ALA A 103 15.95 5.65 13.30
CA ALA A 103 16.78 6.72 13.84
C ALA A 103 16.46 6.96 15.32
N GLN A 104 15.17 7.03 15.68
CA GLN A 104 14.72 7.20 17.07
C GLN A 104 15.16 6.05 17.98
N LEU A 105 15.06 4.79 17.52
CA LEU A 105 15.53 3.63 18.28
C LEU A 105 17.05 3.66 18.49
N SER A 106 17.83 4.09 17.49
CA SER A 106 19.29 4.18 17.62
C SER A 106 19.71 5.23 18.65
N GLU A 107 18.95 6.32 18.76
CA GLU A 107 19.21 7.37 19.75
C GLU A 107 18.85 6.90 21.16
N LEU A 108 17.73 6.18 21.31
CA LEU A 108 17.34 5.60 22.59
C LEU A 108 18.34 4.53 23.05
N ALA A 109 18.83 3.69 22.13
CA ALA A 109 19.85 2.69 22.41
C ALA A 109 21.16 3.33 22.93
N LYS A 110 21.61 4.43 22.32
CA LYS A 110 22.78 5.18 22.81
C LYS A 110 22.57 5.72 24.22
N ARG A 111 21.38 6.27 24.51
CA ARG A 111 21.06 6.80 25.84
C ARG A 111 21.01 5.71 26.92
N VAL A 112 20.51 4.53 26.59
CA VAL A 112 20.53 3.37 27.50
C VAL A 112 21.96 2.95 27.78
N GLN A 113 22.83 2.86 26.76
CA GLN A 113 24.23 2.51 26.95
C GLN A 113 24.97 3.49 27.87
N THR A 114 24.78 4.79 27.67
CA THR A 114 25.38 5.81 28.55
C THR A 114 24.86 5.72 29.99
N LEU A 115 23.60 5.32 30.19
CA LEU A 115 23.05 5.11 31.53
C LEU A 115 23.56 3.83 32.19
N GLU A 116 23.75 2.76 31.43
CA GLU A 116 24.34 1.50 31.92
C GLU A 116 25.79 1.71 32.36
N GLU A 117 26.57 2.51 31.60
CA GLU A 117 27.95 2.89 31.98
C GLU A 117 27.98 3.71 33.28
N GLN A 118 27.03 4.64 33.49
CA GLN A 118 26.92 5.42 34.73
C GLN A 118 26.42 4.61 35.94
N GLN A 119 25.66 3.53 35.70
CA GLN A 119 25.22 2.62 36.76
C GLN A 119 26.33 1.64 37.18
N SER A 120 27.20 1.24 36.25
CA SER A 120 28.38 0.41 36.55
C SER A 120 29.37 1.14 37.46
N ASP A 121 29.61 2.44 37.22
CA ASP A 121 30.51 3.26 38.05
C ASP A 121 30.03 3.47 39.50
N ARG A 122 28.72 3.27 39.78
CA ARG A 122 28.16 3.33 41.14
C ARG A 122 28.21 2.00 41.89
N ALA A 123 28.40 0.88 41.20
CA ALA A 123 28.42 -0.44 41.81
C ALA A 123 29.80 -0.85 42.35
N ASP A 124 30.87 -0.15 41.94
CA ASP A 124 32.27 -0.41 42.31
C ASP A 124 32.87 0.60 43.35
N SER A 125 32.04 1.38 44.07
CA SER A 125 32.45 2.21 45.23
C SER A 125 31.71 1.84 46.50
#